data_AF-A0A535V3C1-F1
#
_entry.id   AF-A0A535V3C1-F1
#
_cell.length_a   1.000
_cell.length_b   1.000
_cell.length_c   1.000
_cell.angle_alpha   90.00
_cell.angle_beta   90.00
_cell.angle_gamma   90.00
#
_symmetry.space_group_name_H-M   'P 1'
#
loop_
_entity.id
_entity.type
_entity.pdbx_description
1 polymer ?
#
loop_
_entity_poly.entity_id
_entity_poly.type
_entity_poly.pdbx_seq_one_letter_code
_entity_poly.pdbx_strand_id
1 'polypeptide(L)'
;MSQTWILVDPDGEPYASAQPGTLGGHRRSRIYGRLDCPAALRAIARGGYVTHRVFFLTEEHARAAGYRPCGVCLPVAYASWKAQQGGVSGAEPVHAGRRLSRVDWTGRSRRSTVRRVIADDHRSEGGKT
;
A
#
# COMPACT_ATOMS: atom_id res chain seq x y z
N MET A 1 -9.00 -6.35 -38.04
CA MET A 1 -9.41 -6.67 -36.66
C MET A 1 -9.01 -5.51 -35.77
N SER A 2 -9.97 -4.74 -35.25
CA SER A 2 -9.69 -3.63 -34.32
C SER A 2 -9.44 -4.22 -32.93
N GLN A 3 -8.20 -4.14 -32.45
CA GLN A 3 -7.86 -4.55 -31.08
C GLN A 3 -8.26 -3.42 -30.13
N THR A 4 -9.16 -3.71 -29.19
CA THR A 4 -9.58 -2.76 -28.15
C THR A 4 -8.79 -3.00 -26.88
N TRP A 5 -8.27 -1.93 -26.29
CA TRP A 5 -7.49 -1.95 -25.05
C TRP A 5 -8.29 -1.31 -23.92
N ILE A 6 -8.20 -1.87 -22.71
CA ILE A 6 -8.80 -1.27 -21.51
C ILE A 6 -7.73 -0.46 -20.80
N LEU A 7 -7.92 0.87 -20.78
CA LEU A 7 -7.04 1.84 -20.12
C LEU A 7 -7.78 2.49 -18.95
N VAL A 8 -7.05 3.18 -18.09
CA VAL A 8 -7.62 3.99 -17.00
C VAL A 8 -7.60 5.46 -17.42
N ASP A 9 -8.73 6.11 -17.27
CA ASP A 9 -8.92 7.54 -17.57
C ASP A 9 -8.37 8.43 -16.43
N PRO A 10 -8.39 9.77 -16.60
CA PRO A 10 -8.01 10.70 -15.54
C PRO A 10 -8.85 10.62 -14.26
N ASP A 11 -10.09 10.13 -14.34
CA ASP A 11 -11.00 9.98 -13.18
C ASP A 11 -10.73 8.68 -12.40
N GLY A 12 -9.92 7.78 -12.97
CA GLY A 12 -9.57 6.49 -12.38
C GLY A 12 -10.47 5.34 -12.84
N GLU A 13 -11.34 5.57 -13.82
CA GLU A 13 -12.29 4.60 -14.36
C GLU A 13 -11.73 3.88 -15.61
N PRO A 14 -12.06 2.59 -15.81
CA PRO A 14 -11.66 1.87 -17.01
C PRO A 14 -12.42 2.35 -18.25
N TYR A 15 -11.71 2.65 -19.34
CA TYR A 15 -12.30 2.99 -20.63
C TYR A 15 -11.67 2.20 -21.79
N ALA A 16 -12.45 2.02 -22.86
CA ALA A 16 -12.01 1.34 -24.08
C ALA A 16 -11.24 2.32 -24.99
N SER A 17 -10.05 1.91 -25.42
CA SER A 17 -9.16 2.67 -26.29
C SER A 17 -8.77 1.87 -27.54
N ALA A 18 -8.69 2.55 -28.68
CA ALA A 18 -8.13 1.98 -29.91
C ALA A 18 -6.60 1.86 -29.86
N GLN A 19 -5.95 2.60 -28.96
CA GLN A 19 -4.49 2.60 -28.78
C GLN A 19 -4.10 1.89 -27.48
N PRO A 20 -2.99 1.14 -27.47
CA PRO A 20 -2.46 0.57 -26.23
C PRO A 20 -1.94 1.68 -25.30
N GLY A 21 -1.95 1.39 -24.00
CA GLY A 21 -1.37 2.30 -23.01
C GLY A 21 0.16 2.34 -23.11
N THR A 22 0.75 3.51 -22.89
CA THR A 22 2.22 3.71 -22.89
C THR A 22 2.82 3.42 -21.52
N LEU A 23 2.01 3.51 -20.46
CA LEU A 23 2.40 3.30 -19.08
C LEU A 23 1.60 2.17 -18.45
N GLY A 24 2.23 1.48 -17.49
CA GLY A 24 1.61 0.44 -16.70
C GLY A 24 1.56 0.83 -15.23
N GLY A 25 0.62 0.27 -14.51
CA GLY A 25 0.51 0.49 -13.08
C GLY A 25 -0.09 -0.68 -12.33
N HIS A 26 -0.15 -0.51 -11.01
CA HIS A 26 -0.74 -1.47 -10.10
C HIS A 26 -1.82 -0.80 -9.26
N ARG A 27 -3.07 -1.29 -9.42
CA ARG A 27 -4.28 -0.68 -8.86
C ARG A 27 -4.23 -0.51 -7.35
N ARG A 28 -3.77 -1.54 -6.61
CA ARG A 28 -3.79 -1.52 -5.13
C ARG A 28 -2.76 -0.58 -4.52
N SER A 29 -1.57 -0.53 -5.11
CA SER A 29 -0.49 0.32 -4.60
C SER A 29 -0.53 1.74 -5.20
N ARG A 30 -1.45 1.98 -6.14
CA ARG A 30 -1.59 3.21 -6.93
C ARG A 30 -0.25 3.71 -7.46
N ILE A 31 0.52 2.82 -8.10
CA ILE A 31 1.82 3.15 -8.70
C ILE A 31 1.67 3.08 -10.22
N TYR A 32 2.20 4.04 -10.94
CA TYR A 32 2.42 3.96 -12.38
C TYR A 32 3.91 3.99 -12.71
N GLY A 33 4.26 3.48 -13.89
CA GLY A 33 5.62 3.44 -14.39
C GLY A 33 5.67 2.92 -15.81
N ARG A 34 6.89 2.77 -16.33
CA ARG A 34 7.09 2.20 -17.66
C ARG A 34 6.74 0.70 -17.69
N LEU A 35 6.35 0.23 -18.88
CA LEU A 35 6.01 -1.17 -19.12
C LEU A 35 7.20 -2.13 -18.92
N ASP A 36 8.43 -1.64 -19.06
CA ASP A 36 9.70 -2.36 -18.90
C ASP A 36 10.27 -2.27 -17.47
N CYS A 37 9.51 -1.74 -16.51
CA CYS A 37 10.02 -1.49 -15.16
C CYS A 37 10.51 -2.80 -14.50
N PRO A 38 11.78 -2.89 -14.04
CA PRO A 38 12.30 -4.09 -13.37
C PRO A 38 11.49 -4.49 -12.14
N ALA A 39 10.92 -3.53 -11.41
CA ALA A 39 10.05 -3.81 -10.27
C ALA A 39 8.73 -4.48 -10.71
N ALA A 40 8.14 -4.02 -11.83
CA ALA A 40 6.95 -4.62 -12.41
C ALA A 40 7.24 -6.03 -12.94
N LEU A 41 8.33 -6.21 -13.67
CA LEU A 41 8.76 -7.53 -14.19
C LEU A 41 8.97 -8.54 -13.06
N ARG A 42 9.65 -8.15 -11.97
CA ARG A 42 9.83 -9.00 -10.80
C ARG A 42 8.49 -9.33 -10.11
N ALA A 43 7.54 -8.40 -10.08
CA ALA A 43 6.23 -8.66 -9.49
C ALA A 43 5.39 -9.61 -10.36
N ILE A 44 5.48 -9.48 -11.69
CA ILE A 44 4.87 -10.39 -12.66
C ILE A 44 5.46 -11.80 -12.50
N ALA A 45 6.79 -11.92 -12.43
CA ALA A 45 7.47 -13.20 -12.24
C ALA A 45 7.07 -13.92 -10.93
N ARG A 46 6.63 -13.18 -9.90
CA ARG A 46 6.12 -13.73 -8.64
C ARG A 46 4.64 -14.14 -8.68
N GLY A 47 3.96 -13.99 -9.83
CA GLY A 47 2.59 -14.46 -10.05
C GLY A 47 1.46 -13.61 -9.44
N GLY A 48 1.75 -12.66 -8.55
CA GLY A 48 0.72 -11.87 -7.84
C GLY A 48 0.25 -10.58 -8.54
N TYR A 49 0.83 -10.20 -9.69
CA TYR A 49 0.72 -8.84 -10.23
C TYR A 49 -0.28 -8.67 -11.38
N VAL A 50 -0.66 -9.75 -12.07
CA VAL A 50 -1.42 -9.65 -13.33
C VAL A 50 -2.86 -9.18 -13.12
N THR A 51 -3.50 -9.59 -12.02
CA THR A 51 -4.92 -9.30 -11.73
C THR A 51 -5.21 -7.84 -11.39
N HIS A 52 -4.19 -7.06 -11.05
CA HIS A 52 -4.31 -5.65 -10.67
C HIS A 52 -3.46 -4.73 -11.53
N ARG A 53 -2.98 -5.25 -12.67
CA ARG A 53 -2.26 -4.47 -13.65
C ARG A 53 -3.24 -3.57 -14.38
N VAL A 54 -2.94 -2.28 -14.40
CA VAL A 54 -3.69 -1.25 -15.13
C VAL A 54 -2.77 -0.59 -16.15
N PHE A 55 -3.35 0.07 -17.15
CA PHE A 55 -2.61 0.74 -18.21
C PHE A 55 -3.12 2.17 -18.38
N PHE A 56 -2.22 3.09 -18.71
CA PHE A 56 -2.54 4.50 -18.93
C PHE A 56 -2.05 4.94 -20.30
N LEU A 57 -2.78 5.87 -20.90
CA LEU A 57 -2.38 6.46 -22.17
C LEU A 57 -1.16 7.37 -22.02
N THR A 58 -1.17 8.22 -20.98
CA THR A 58 -0.09 9.18 -20.69
C THR A 58 0.19 9.29 -19.19
N GLU A 59 1.28 9.98 -18.83
CA GLU A 59 1.64 10.24 -17.43
C GLU A 59 0.58 11.11 -16.75
N GLU A 60 -0.01 12.06 -17.48
CA GLU A 60 -1.05 12.97 -16.99
C GLU A 60 -2.29 12.20 -16.55
N HIS A 61 -2.75 11.22 -17.34
CA HIS A 61 -3.89 10.37 -16.98
C HIS A 61 -3.61 9.62 -15.67
N ALA A 62 -2.41 9.04 -15.54
CA ALA A 62 -2.02 8.32 -14.34
C ALA A 62 -1.95 9.23 -13.10
N ARG A 63 -1.43 10.45 -13.25
CA ARG A 63 -1.33 11.44 -12.18
C ARG A 63 -2.71 11.96 -11.76
N ALA A 64 -3.57 12.27 -12.73
CA ALA A 64 -4.94 12.72 -12.47
C ALA A 64 -5.76 11.64 -11.76
N ALA A 65 -5.59 10.37 -12.15
CA ALA A 65 -6.21 9.22 -11.50
C ALA A 65 -5.66 8.91 -10.09
N GLY A 66 -4.75 9.75 -9.56
CA GLY A 66 -4.19 9.61 -8.21
C GLY A 66 -3.11 8.54 -8.07
N TYR A 67 -2.45 8.14 -9.16
CA TYR A 67 -1.33 7.21 -9.11
C TYR A 67 -0.02 7.98 -8.90
N ARG A 68 0.87 7.43 -8.08
CA ARG A 68 2.23 7.95 -7.88
C ARG A 68 3.22 7.35 -8.89
N PRO A 69 4.22 8.13 -9.34
CA PRO A 69 5.32 7.61 -10.14
C PRO A 69 6.11 6.53 -9.39
N CYS A 70 6.64 5.57 -10.14
CA CYS A 70 7.52 4.54 -9.62
C CYS A 70 8.93 5.10 -9.41
N GLY A 71 9.43 5.08 -8.17
CA GLY A 71 10.79 5.55 -7.86
C GLY A 71 11.94 4.74 -8.48
N VAL A 72 11.67 3.58 -9.08
CA VAL A 72 12.69 2.77 -9.76
C VAL A 72 12.86 3.19 -11.22
N CYS A 73 11.75 3.26 -11.97
CA CYS A 73 11.82 3.59 -13.39
C CYS A 73 11.66 5.09 -13.66
N LEU A 74 10.97 5.84 -12.80
CA LEU A 74 10.72 7.28 -12.96
C LEU A 74 11.24 8.07 -11.74
N PRO A 75 12.56 8.10 -11.51
CA PRO A 75 13.14 8.73 -10.31
C PRO A 75 12.91 10.24 -10.26
N VAL A 76 12.96 10.94 -11.41
CA VAL A 76 12.74 12.39 -11.50
C VAL A 76 11.29 12.74 -11.15
N ALA A 77 10.31 12.14 -11.84
CA ALA A 77 8.90 12.34 -11.54
C ALA A 77 8.56 11.96 -10.09
N TYR A 78 9.19 10.90 -9.56
CA TYR A 78 9.03 10.50 -8.17
C TYR A 78 9.60 11.51 -7.17
N ALA A 79 10.77 12.09 -7.43
CA ALA A 79 11.32 13.16 -6.61
C ALA A 79 10.39 14.39 -6.61
N SER A 80 9.90 14.81 -7.78
CA SER A 80 8.94 15.91 -7.91
C SER A 80 7.64 15.62 -7.16
N TRP A 81 7.09 14.41 -7.29
CA TRP A 81 5.91 13.98 -6.55
C TRP A 81 6.17 14.05 -5.04
N LYS A 82 7.28 13.48 -4.55
CA LYS A 82 7.62 13.53 -3.12
C LYS A 82 7.81 14.96 -2.59
N ALA A 83 8.42 15.85 -3.36
CA ALA A 83 8.58 17.25 -2.97
C ALA A 83 7.23 17.95 -2.79
N GLN A 84 6.25 17.67 -3.67
CA GLN A 84 4.89 18.18 -3.55
C GLN A 84 4.16 17.62 -2.31
N GLN A 85 4.39 16.34 -1.95
CA GLN A 85 3.82 15.74 -0.75
C GLN A 85 4.49 16.20 0.56
N GLY A 86 5.78 16.55 0.52
CA GLY A 86 6.56 16.98 1.68
C GLY A 86 6.30 18.41 2.14
N GLY A 87 5.50 19.18 1.39
CA GLY A 87 5.06 20.53 1.77
C GLY A 87 3.79 20.58 2.62
N VAL A 88 3.15 19.44 2.90
CA VAL A 88 1.98 19.34 3.77
C VAL A 88 2.30 18.58 5.06
N SER A 89 3.03 19.23 5.95
CA SER A 89 3.06 18.90 7.37
C SER A 89 1.69 19.19 8.00
N GLY A 90 0.62 18.48 7.62
CA GLY A 90 -0.70 18.63 8.24
C GLY A 90 -1.93 18.40 7.37
N ALA A 91 -2.02 17.31 6.60
CA ALA A 91 -3.29 16.87 6.03
C ALA A 91 -3.68 15.52 6.63
N GLU A 92 -4.83 15.53 7.30
CA GLU A 92 -5.40 14.47 8.14
C GLU A 92 -5.49 13.08 7.49
N PRO A 93 -5.50 12.01 8.31
CA PRO A 93 -5.81 10.67 7.82
C PRO A 93 -7.27 10.61 7.39
N VAL A 94 -7.49 10.20 6.13
CA VAL A 94 -8.79 9.73 5.62
C VAL A 94 -9.16 8.37 6.23
N HIS A 95 -9.36 8.38 7.55
CA HIS A 95 -10.05 7.34 8.30
C HIS A 95 -11.04 8.02 9.25
N ALA A 96 -12.14 8.55 8.71
CA ALA A 96 -13.36 8.75 9.49
C ALA A 96 -13.92 7.36 9.85
N GLY A 97 -13.40 6.80 10.93
CA GLY A 97 -13.71 5.46 11.40
C GLY A 97 -13.35 5.26 12.86
N ARG A 98 -14.04 6.02 13.73
CA ARG A 98 -14.20 5.81 15.19
C ARG A 98 -13.03 6.24 16.09
N ARG A 99 -13.22 7.43 16.68
CA ARG A 99 -12.65 7.97 17.93
C ARG A 99 -12.37 6.86 18.98
N LEU A 100 -11.12 6.75 19.43
CA LEU A 100 -10.76 6.51 20.84
C LEU A 100 -9.41 7.18 21.17
N SER A 101 -9.55 8.30 21.90
CA SER A 101 -8.72 8.84 22.98
C SER A 101 -7.18 8.80 22.86
N ARG A 102 -6.62 10.02 22.73
CA ARG A 102 -5.29 10.41 23.23
C ARG A 102 -5.00 9.71 24.56
N VAL A 103 -3.89 8.98 24.62
CA VAL A 103 -3.19 8.73 25.88
C VAL A 103 -1.79 9.30 25.73
N ASP A 104 -1.53 10.31 26.54
CA ASP A 104 -0.32 11.09 26.63
C ASP A 104 0.93 10.23 26.85
N TRP A 105 1.97 10.46 26.06
CA TRP A 105 3.25 9.73 26.08
C TRP A 105 4.23 10.24 27.15
N THR A 106 3.75 10.90 28.19
CA THR A 106 4.59 11.40 29.28
C THR A 106 4.15 10.81 30.62
N GLY A 107 4.80 9.75 31.09
CA GLY A 107 4.41 9.22 32.40
C GLY A 107 5.06 7.93 32.87
N ARG A 108 6.36 7.99 33.16
CA ARG A 108 6.91 7.57 34.47
C ARG A 108 6.07 6.52 35.24
N SER A 109 6.37 5.26 34.99
CA SER A 109 5.88 4.10 35.76
C SER A 109 6.12 4.28 37.27
N ARG A 110 5.03 4.34 38.05
CA ARG A 110 5.03 4.11 39.49
C ARG A 110 3.81 3.25 39.88
N ARG A 111 4.14 2.01 40.28
CA ARG A 111 3.57 1.17 41.35
C ARG A 111 2.04 1.13 41.51
N SER A 112 1.48 -0.10 41.55
CA SER A 112 0.57 -0.65 42.59
C SER A 112 0.17 -2.08 42.17
N THR A 113 0.79 -3.15 42.68
CA THR A 113 0.32 -3.96 43.82
C THR A 113 -1.07 -4.59 43.60
N VAL A 114 -1.11 -5.82 43.05
CA VAL A 114 -2.01 -6.88 43.55
C VAL A 114 -1.29 -8.23 43.39
N ARG A 115 -0.87 -8.80 44.53
CA ARG A 115 -0.41 -10.19 44.70
C ARG A 115 -1.65 -11.04 45.04
N ARG A 116 -1.85 -12.18 44.35
CA ARG A 116 -1.65 -13.58 44.82
C ARG A 116 -2.90 -14.23 45.42
N VAL A 117 -3.32 -15.41 44.91
CA VAL A 117 -3.62 -16.65 45.68
C VAL A 117 -3.41 -17.89 44.77
N ILE A 118 -2.92 -18.97 45.39
CA ILE A 118 -2.48 -20.29 44.89
C ILE A 118 -3.55 -21.34 45.25
N ALA A 119 -3.75 -22.40 44.44
CA ALA A 119 -4.09 -23.78 44.85
C ALA A 119 -4.09 -24.72 43.62
N ASP A 120 -3.16 -25.69 43.57
CA ASP A 120 -3.38 -27.16 43.53
C ASP A 120 -3.77 -27.68 42.11
N ASP A 121 -3.10 -28.68 41.52
CA ASP A 121 -3.15 -30.06 42.00
C ASP A 121 -2.21 -31.05 41.24
N HIS A 122 -1.74 -32.04 42.00
CA HIS A 122 -1.20 -33.38 41.73
C HIS A 122 0.02 -33.71 40.82
N ARG A 123 1.10 -34.05 41.53
CA ARG A 123 2.16 -35.04 41.21
C ARG A 123 1.67 -36.46 41.54
N SER A 124 1.90 -37.42 40.64
CA SER A 124 2.00 -38.86 40.99
C SER A 124 2.81 -39.61 39.93
N GLU A 125 4.04 -39.99 40.28
CA GLU A 125 4.85 -41.00 39.59
C GLU A 125 4.97 -42.21 40.54
N GLY A 126 4.45 -43.37 40.13
CA GLY A 126 4.94 -44.68 40.62
C GLY A 126 6.15 -45.06 39.75
N GLY A 127 7.28 -45.53 40.27
CA GLY A 127 7.41 -46.66 41.19
C GLY A 127 7.91 -47.86 40.38
N LYS A 128 9.22 -47.88 40.07
CA LYS A 128 9.90 -48.93 39.30
C LYS A 128 10.67 -49.84 40.28
N THR A 129 10.29 -51.10 40.33
CA THR A 129 11.10 -52.22 40.84
C THR A 129 12.11 -52.67 39.79
#